data_AF-K9H7U5-F1
#
_entry.id   AF-K9H7U5-F1
#
_cell.length_a   1.000
_cell.length_b   1.000
_cell.length_c   1.000
_cell.angle_alpha   90.00
_cell.angle_beta   90.00
_cell.angle_gamma   90.00
#
_symmetry.space_group_name_H-M   'P 1'
#
loop_
_entity.id
_entity.type
_entity.pdbx_description
1 polymer ?
#
loop_
_entity_poly.entity_id
_entity_poly.type
_entity_poly.pdbx_seq_one_letter_code
_entity_poly.pdbx_strand_id
1 'polypeptide(L)'
;MATRTSSRPAAQKAKEAISSSAEPTSKTTKGTKRKGSTEEAPQPKKEKIEETTPEGEKVEQVPGALAAGSVPKTEEAPVKTEQSSEEQPSKEHPAEIPPEKPQEVEGGLHKSEERENVVSSNILEKGFIYFFFRPRVNTEDPQSMGDVARSFFVLRPTVLGAKFDEGQGPVDEDASCRLLILPKKKFPTSPKERDMGFVEKAGQSMQALHDNFITGKTYQTSTRGERHTEEARPYAEGVYAITSTQRASHLAYILTIPAEIGDIQEDFGLQPRGSWIVQSKSPKFAGPPVGQLPKNPEYPQSVLDKFEDLRWVPLQPEFLDYPNAQFLMIGEAQNDLGKAAFAMGGKQPHEEEPGQELEKMSDENEHRVDALKGDETVFEDLGYHAKIYPKVPTTWNS
;
A
#
# COMPACT_ATOMS: atom_id res chain seq x y z
N MET A 1 -32.09 -29.27 2.81
CA MET A 1 -32.27 -28.03 3.60
C MET A 1 -31.52 -28.19 4.91
N ALA A 2 -30.68 -27.22 5.27
CA ALA A 2 -30.08 -27.10 6.60
C ALA A 2 -29.76 -25.62 6.83
N THR A 3 -30.56 -24.93 7.63
CA THR A 3 -30.38 -23.50 7.93
C THR A 3 -29.26 -23.30 8.95
N ARG A 4 -28.21 -22.57 8.60
CA ARG A 4 -27.27 -22.01 9.59
C ARG A 4 -27.65 -20.57 9.92
N THR A 5 -27.74 -20.29 11.21
CA THR A 5 -28.21 -19.02 11.76
C THR A 5 -27.05 -18.04 11.90
N SER A 6 -27.24 -16.77 11.57
CA SER A 6 -26.19 -15.75 11.76
C SER A 6 -25.94 -15.48 13.25
N SER A 7 -24.67 -15.44 13.64
CA SER A 7 -24.24 -15.28 15.03
C SER A 7 -23.75 -13.86 15.30
N ARG A 8 -24.49 -13.09 16.11
CA ARG A 8 -24.12 -11.74 16.59
C ARG A 8 -23.61 -11.68 18.06
N PRO A 9 -22.61 -12.48 18.53
CA PRO A 9 -22.13 -12.38 19.92
C PRO A 9 -20.95 -11.39 20.13
N ALA A 10 -20.16 -11.06 19.09
CA ALA A 10 -18.92 -10.29 19.25
C ALA A 10 -19.17 -8.86 19.79
N ALA A 11 -20.18 -8.17 19.25
CA ALA A 11 -20.44 -6.75 19.51
C ALA A 11 -20.90 -6.39 20.94
N GLN A 12 -21.21 -7.37 21.80
CA GLN A 12 -21.68 -7.09 23.17
C GLN A 12 -20.56 -7.07 24.21
N LYS A 13 -19.46 -7.84 24.05
CA LYS A 13 -18.39 -7.90 25.06
C LYS A 13 -17.57 -6.62 25.19
N ALA A 14 -17.54 -5.78 24.15
CA ALA A 14 -16.82 -4.50 24.18
C ALA A 14 -17.41 -3.46 25.15
N LYS A 15 -18.66 -3.62 25.62
CA LYS A 15 -19.34 -2.61 26.45
C LYS A 15 -19.18 -2.76 27.96
N GLU A 16 -18.73 -3.92 28.46
CA GLU A 16 -18.60 -4.14 29.91
C GLU A 16 -17.23 -3.70 30.49
N ALA A 17 -16.19 -3.63 29.67
CA ALA A 17 -14.84 -3.23 30.09
C ALA A 17 -14.70 -1.75 30.53
N ILE A 18 -15.71 -0.91 30.27
CA ILE A 18 -15.68 0.54 30.49
C ILE A 18 -16.11 0.95 31.91
N SER A 19 -16.53 -0.02 32.75
CA SER A 19 -17.23 0.27 34.01
C SER A 19 -16.38 0.17 35.29
N SER A 20 -15.11 -0.26 35.22
CA SER A 20 -14.36 -0.63 36.44
C SER A 20 -12.85 -0.34 36.41
N SER A 21 -12.46 0.93 36.54
CA SER A 21 -11.56 1.36 37.64
C SER A 21 -11.27 2.86 37.59
N ALA A 22 -11.42 3.53 38.72
CA ALA A 22 -10.96 4.90 38.93
C ALA A 22 -9.99 4.95 40.13
N GLU A 23 -8.89 5.66 39.89
CA GLU A 23 -7.84 6.22 40.75
C GLU A 23 -8.16 6.61 42.24
N PRO A 24 -7.16 7.04 43.06
CA PRO A 24 -5.69 6.83 43.01
C PRO A 24 -5.06 6.54 44.43
N THR A 25 -3.72 6.40 44.53
CA THR A 25 -2.83 7.34 45.29
C THR A 25 -1.39 6.85 45.55
N SER A 26 -0.49 7.84 45.65
CA SER A 26 0.96 7.86 45.89
C SER A 26 1.59 6.98 47.00
N LYS A 27 2.89 6.66 46.83
CA LYS A 27 3.98 7.06 47.77
C LYS A 27 5.41 6.89 47.22
N THR A 28 6.38 7.47 47.93
CA THR A 28 7.78 7.72 47.51
C THR A 28 8.85 6.90 48.27
N THR A 29 10.01 6.63 47.64
CA THR A 29 11.28 6.30 48.34
C THR A 29 12.52 6.77 47.55
N LYS A 30 13.72 6.74 48.17
CA LYS A 30 14.98 7.34 47.67
C LYS A 30 16.16 6.35 47.58
N GLY A 31 17.12 6.63 46.69
CA GLY A 31 18.51 6.12 46.74
C GLY A 31 18.84 5.05 45.68
N THR A 32 20.09 4.86 45.22
CA THR A 32 21.38 5.54 45.55
C THR A 32 22.37 5.47 44.37
N LYS A 33 23.35 6.39 44.33
CA LYS A 33 24.37 6.62 43.28
C LYS A 33 25.26 5.41 42.91
N ARG A 34 25.71 5.37 41.64
CA ARG A 34 27.16 5.36 41.29
C ARG A 34 27.42 5.98 39.90
N LYS A 35 28.69 6.14 39.51
CA LYS A 35 29.18 7.07 38.47
C LYS A 35 30.45 6.56 37.79
N GLY A 36 30.59 6.79 36.48
CA GLY A 36 31.83 6.59 35.70
C GLY A 36 31.89 5.24 34.95
N SER A 37 32.62 5.11 33.84
CA SER A 37 33.45 6.10 33.13
C SER A 37 33.54 5.83 31.61
N THR A 38 33.98 6.84 30.86
CA THR A 38 34.34 6.80 29.44
C THR A 38 35.66 6.06 29.17
N GLU A 39 35.79 5.45 27.99
CA GLU A 39 37.02 5.54 27.18
C GLU A 39 36.74 5.38 25.68
N GLU A 40 37.76 5.49 24.83
CA GLU A 40 37.66 5.89 23.42
C GLU A 40 38.06 4.77 22.43
N ALA A 41 37.86 5.01 21.12
CA ALA A 41 38.18 4.07 20.04
C ALA A 41 39.67 4.11 19.63
N PRO A 42 40.10 3.19 18.74
CA PRO A 42 40.79 3.66 17.55
C PRO A 42 40.34 2.99 16.23
N GLN A 43 40.51 3.72 15.12
CA GLN A 43 40.46 3.19 13.75
C GLN A 43 41.82 2.56 13.35
N PRO A 44 41.94 2.00 12.13
CA PRO A 44 42.78 2.74 11.17
C PRO A 44 42.38 2.71 9.68
N LYS A 45 42.61 3.87 9.05
CA LYS A 45 43.09 4.13 7.67
C LYS A 45 42.21 3.85 6.43
N LYS A 46 42.30 4.82 5.50
CA LYS A 46 41.93 4.76 4.08
C LYS A 46 43.14 4.33 3.25
N GLU A 47 42.90 3.95 2.00
CA GLU A 47 43.80 4.28 0.88
C GLU A 47 42.99 4.74 -0.35
N LYS A 48 43.67 5.26 -1.38
CA LYS A 48 43.09 6.10 -2.45
C LYS A 48 43.78 5.79 -3.79
N ILE A 49 43.00 5.57 -4.85
CA ILE A 49 43.47 5.59 -6.25
C ILE A 49 42.50 6.46 -7.06
N GLU A 50 43.01 7.13 -8.09
CA GLU A 50 42.32 8.13 -8.90
C GLU A 50 41.91 7.62 -10.29
N GLU A 51 40.96 8.36 -10.88
CA GLU A 51 40.75 8.66 -12.30
C GLU A 51 41.28 7.70 -13.40
N THR A 52 40.41 7.37 -14.36
CA THR A 52 40.56 7.95 -15.71
C THR A 52 39.29 7.82 -16.55
N THR A 53 38.87 8.93 -17.15
CA THR A 53 37.96 8.98 -18.31
C THR A 53 38.79 9.29 -19.56
N PRO A 54 38.30 8.94 -20.75
CA PRO A 54 38.51 9.78 -21.92
C PRO A 54 37.20 10.18 -22.63
N GLU A 55 37.27 11.26 -23.39
CA GLU A 55 36.16 11.85 -24.17
C GLU A 55 36.11 11.31 -25.62
N GLY A 56 35.04 11.65 -26.35
CA GLY A 56 34.99 11.63 -27.83
C GLY A 56 33.92 10.69 -28.43
N GLU A 57 33.17 11.06 -29.48
CA GLU A 57 33.11 12.33 -30.25
C GLU A 57 31.68 12.62 -30.77
N LYS A 58 31.47 13.78 -31.40
CA LYS A 58 30.23 14.16 -32.11
C LYS A 58 30.32 13.90 -33.61
N VAL A 59 29.23 13.44 -34.23
CA VAL A 59 28.67 13.91 -35.53
C VAL A 59 27.15 13.59 -35.45
N GLU A 60 26.16 14.48 -35.47
CA GLU A 60 25.76 15.59 -36.36
C GLU A 60 25.01 15.15 -37.66
N GLN A 61 24.03 15.97 -38.06
CA GLN A 61 23.31 16.06 -39.36
C GLN A 61 21.94 15.35 -39.55
N VAL A 62 20.89 16.17 -39.35
CA VAL A 62 19.63 16.24 -40.14
C VAL A 62 19.95 16.79 -41.57
N PRO A 63 19.07 16.74 -42.63
CA PRO A 63 17.64 17.16 -42.61
C PRO A 63 16.67 16.49 -43.63
N GLY A 64 15.42 17.01 -43.70
CA GLY A 64 14.42 16.78 -44.77
C GLY A 64 13.19 15.96 -44.31
N ALA A 65 11.97 16.45 -44.07
CA ALA A 65 11.17 17.63 -44.50
C ALA A 65 10.28 17.42 -45.74
N LEU A 66 9.11 18.10 -45.74
CA LEU A 66 7.96 18.07 -46.69
C LEU A 66 6.93 16.94 -46.50
N ALA A 67 5.64 17.07 -46.83
CA ALA A 67 4.68 18.20 -46.70
C ALA A 67 3.26 17.77 -47.18
N ALA A 68 2.19 18.24 -46.49
CA ALA A 68 0.76 18.18 -46.88
C ALA A 68 0.12 16.77 -47.08
N GLY A 69 -1.20 16.57 -46.95
CA GLY A 69 -2.25 17.44 -46.39
C GLY A 69 -3.50 17.57 -47.28
N SER A 70 -4.64 16.95 -46.91
CA SER A 70 -5.94 17.17 -47.56
C SER A 70 -7.16 16.64 -46.78
N VAL A 71 -8.18 17.49 -46.65
CA VAL A 71 -9.59 17.28 -46.21
C VAL A 71 -10.40 18.47 -46.80
N PRO A 72 -11.74 18.57 -46.76
CA PRO A 72 -12.81 17.59 -46.47
C PRO A 72 -13.92 17.59 -47.57
N LYS A 73 -15.12 17.01 -47.28
CA LYS A 73 -16.51 17.36 -47.70
C LYS A 73 -17.40 16.11 -47.89
N THR A 74 -18.74 16.14 -47.84
CA THR A 74 -19.79 16.74 -46.95
C THR A 74 -21.15 16.12 -47.38
N GLU A 75 -22.21 16.28 -46.56
CA GLU A 75 -23.65 16.26 -46.99
C GLU A 75 -24.20 14.89 -47.49
N GLU A 76 -25.51 14.57 -47.50
CA GLU A 76 -26.75 15.32 -47.17
C GLU A 76 -27.90 14.36 -46.71
N ALA A 77 -29.08 14.88 -46.32
CA ALA A 77 -30.24 14.06 -45.92
C ALA A 77 -31.64 14.68 -46.23
N PRO A 78 -32.57 13.92 -46.86
CA PRO A 78 -34.01 14.23 -46.93
C PRO A 78 -34.96 13.01 -46.71
N VAL A 79 -36.27 13.09 -46.38
CA VAL A 79 -37.10 14.09 -45.65
C VAL A 79 -38.46 13.45 -45.21
N LYS A 80 -39.35 14.21 -44.56
CA LYS A 80 -40.68 13.84 -43.98
C LYS A 80 -41.74 13.19 -44.90
N THR A 81 -42.74 12.52 -44.29
CA THR A 81 -44.20 12.76 -44.51
C THR A 81 -44.99 12.44 -43.20
N GLU A 82 -46.26 12.85 -43.09
CA GLU A 82 -47.12 12.84 -41.86
C GLU A 82 -48.58 12.37 -42.23
N GLN A 83 -49.64 12.26 -41.40
CA GLN A 83 -50.00 12.70 -40.03
C GLN A 83 -51.28 11.97 -39.50
N SER A 84 -51.60 12.00 -38.19
CA SER A 84 -52.93 11.72 -37.55
C SER A 84 -53.43 10.22 -37.50
N SER A 85 -54.26 9.72 -36.56
CA SER A 85 -54.93 10.25 -35.34
C SER A 85 -55.37 9.14 -34.32
N GLU A 86 -55.57 9.55 -33.06
CA GLU A 86 -56.58 9.09 -32.05
C GLU A 86 -56.47 7.77 -31.22
N GLU A 87 -57.04 7.90 -30.01
CA GLU A 87 -57.44 6.96 -28.93
C GLU A 87 -56.44 5.99 -28.23
N GLN A 88 -56.40 6.09 -26.89
CA GLN A 88 -55.86 5.07 -25.97
C GLN A 88 -56.95 4.05 -25.60
N PRO A 89 -56.58 2.84 -25.12
CA PRO A 89 -56.53 2.69 -23.67
C PRO A 89 -55.29 1.95 -23.13
N SER A 90 -54.96 2.28 -21.88
CA SER A 90 -53.90 1.74 -21.03
C SER A 90 -53.58 0.23 -21.17
N LYS A 91 -52.29 -0.07 -21.29
CA LYS A 91 -51.68 -1.32 -20.77
C LYS A 91 -50.42 -0.97 -19.97
N GLU A 92 -50.18 -1.75 -18.93
CA GLU A 92 -49.07 -1.55 -18.00
C GLU A 92 -47.74 -1.92 -18.66
N HIS A 93 -46.79 -0.99 -18.70
CA HIS A 93 -45.40 -1.32 -18.92
C HIS A 93 -44.78 -1.77 -17.59
N PRO A 94 -44.04 -2.89 -17.54
CA PRO A 94 -43.06 -3.11 -16.49
C PRO A 94 -42.09 -1.92 -16.48
N ALA A 95 -41.69 -1.46 -15.28
CA ALA A 95 -40.72 -0.39 -15.18
C ALA A 95 -39.39 -0.84 -15.80
N GLU A 96 -38.96 -0.16 -16.87
CA GLU A 96 -37.61 -0.32 -17.41
C GLU A 96 -36.62 0.09 -16.32
N ILE A 97 -35.75 -0.83 -15.94
CA ILE A 97 -34.57 -0.52 -15.13
C ILE A 97 -33.75 0.47 -15.96
N PRO A 98 -33.40 1.66 -15.43
CA PRO A 98 -32.53 2.59 -16.16
C PRO A 98 -31.26 1.86 -16.59
N PRO A 99 -30.80 2.02 -17.85
CA PRO A 99 -29.61 1.32 -18.30
C PRO A 99 -28.43 1.73 -17.41
N GLU A 100 -27.74 0.76 -16.84
CA GLU A 100 -26.48 1.03 -16.16
C GLU A 100 -25.55 1.76 -17.12
N LYS A 101 -24.90 2.81 -16.62
CA LYS A 101 -23.76 3.42 -17.33
C LYS A 101 -22.74 2.31 -17.61
N PRO A 102 -22.04 2.34 -18.76
CA PRO A 102 -20.92 1.43 -18.99
C PRO A 102 -19.96 1.48 -17.80
N GLN A 103 -19.81 0.37 -17.09
CA GLN A 103 -18.86 0.26 -15.99
C GLN A 103 -17.47 0.19 -16.63
N GLU A 104 -16.67 1.24 -16.47
CA GLU A 104 -15.29 1.26 -16.96
C GLU A 104 -14.42 0.35 -16.09
N VAL A 105 -13.50 -0.39 -16.72
CA VAL A 105 -12.61 -1.33 -16.01
C VAL A 105 -11.20 -0.75 -16.04
N GLU A 106 -10.61 -0.53 -14.87
CA GLU A 106 -9.29 0.09 -14.73
C GLU A 106 -8.46 -0.70 -13.71
N GLY A 107 -7.30 -1.24 -14.13
CA GLY A 107 -6.49 -2.15 -13.29
C GLY A 107 -7.20 -3.47 -12.92
N GLY A 108 -8.12 -3.94 -13.76
CA GLY A 108 -8.92 -5.15 -13.53
C GLY A 108 -10.14 -4.96 -12.61
N LEU A 109 -10.36 -3.73 -12.12
CA LEU A 109 -11.45 -3.41 -11.19
C LEU A 109 -12.52 -2.58 -11.88
N HIS A 110 -13.79 -2.80 -11.53
CA HIS A 110 -14.89 -1.94 -11.99
C HIS A 110 -14.82 -0.57 -11.30
N LYS A 111 -14.97 0.49 -12.09
CA LYS A 111 -15.03 1.89 -11.66
C LYS A 111 -16.44 2.44 -11.82
N SER A 112 -16.89 3.29 -10.89
CA SER A 112 -18.02 4.18 -11.19
C SER A 112 -17.82 5.59 -10.64
N GLU A 113 -18.28 6.59 -11.40
CA GLU A 113 -18.33 7.99 -10.98
C GLU A 113 -19.06 8.14 -9.63
N GLU A 114 -20.11 7.35 -9.41
CA GLU A 114 -20.88 7.34 -8.16
C GLU A 114 -20.03 6.90 -6.95
N ARG A 115 -19.10 5.95 -7.15
CA ARG A 115 -18.16 5.53 -6.12
C ARG A 115 -17.13 6.64 -5.85
N GLU A 116 -16.62 7.25 -6.92
CA GLU A 116 -15.60 8.30 -6.84
C GLU A 116 -16.14 9.57 -6.16
N ASN A 117 -17.39 9.95 -6.44
CA ASN A 117 -18.04 11.10 -5.83
C ASN A 117 -18.30 10.93 -4.32
N VAL A 118 -18.47 9.71 -3.80
CA VAL A 118 -18.68 9.49 -2.35
C VAL A 118 -17.37 9.29 -1.57
N VAL A 119 -16.23 9.11 -2.23
CA VAL A 119 -14.91 9.05 -1.56
C VAL A 119 -14.56 10.45 -1.03
N SER A 120 -14.25 10.56 0.26
CA SER A 120 -13.90 11.85 0.84
C SER A 120 -12.63 12.42 0.23
N SER A 121 -12.68 13.70 -0.13
CA SER A 121 -11.60 14.51 -0.71
C SER A 121 -10.32 14.62 0.14
N ASN A 122 -10.27 14.06 1.36
CA ASN A 122 -9.02 13.88 2.10
C ASN A 122 -8.40 12.47 1.98
N ILE A 123 -9.00 11.53 1.25
CA ILE A 123 -8.30 10.33 0.73
C ILE A 123 -7.48 10.77 -0.49
N LEU A 124 -6.16 10.61 -0.41
CA LEU A 124 -5.22 10.93 -1.49
C LEU A 124 -4.99 9.74 -2.43
N GLU A 125 -5.10 8.52 -1.89
CA GLU A 125 -4.92 7.25 -2.59
C GLU A 125 -5.60 6.13 -1.78
N LYS A 126 -6.14 5.11 -2.45
CA LYS A 126 -6.62 3.87 -1.84
C LYS A 126 -6.15 2.66 -2.65
N GLY A 127 -6.22 1.45 -2.09
CA GLY A 127 -5.84 0.23 -2.82
C GLY A 127 -5.56 -0.96 -1.92
N PHE A 128 -4.74 -1.90 -2.41
CA PHE A 128 -4.34 -3.12 -1.67
C PHE A 128 -2.92 -3.00 -1.08
N ILE A 129 -2.74 -3.54 0.12
CA ILE A 129 -1.45 -3.59 0.84
C ILE A 129 -1.09 -5.04 1.17
N TYR A 130 0.07 -5.48 0.68
CA TYR A 130 0.57 -6.84 0.86
C TYR A 130 1.84 -6.79 1.73
N PHE A 131 1.91 -7.61 2.78
CA PHE A 131 3.02 -7.65 3.72
C PHE A 131 3.86 -8.92 3.53
N PHE A 132 5.18 -8.75 3.40
CA PHE A 132 6.11 -9.84 3.15
C PHE A 132 7.25 -9.86 4.16
N PHE A 133 7.77 -11.05 4.43
CA PHE A 133 9.07 -11.22 5.04
C PHE A 133 9.96 -12.15 4.20
N ARG A 134 11.25 -11.83 4.10
CA ARG A 134 12.24 -12.72 3.51
C ARG A 134 13.01 -13.43 4.63
N PRO A 135 13.09 -14.78 4.65
CA PRO A 135 13.94 -15.52 5.58
C PRO A 135 15.43 -15.18 5.42
N ARG A 136 16.26 -15.65 6.34
CA ARG A 136 17.72 -15.64 6.19
C ARG A 136 18.17 -16.65 5.13
N VAL A 137 19.30 -16.34 4.51
CA VAL A 137 20.06 -17.26 3.63
C VAL A 137 20.25 -18.61 4.29
N ASN A 138 19.85 -19.69 3.60
CA ASN A 138 19.83 -21.07 4.08
C ASN A 138 18.90 -21.22 5.30
N THR A 139 17.67 -20.74 5.21
CA THR A 139 16.64 -20.86 6.27
C THR A 139 15.27 -21.12 5.65
N GLU A 140 15.13 -22.32 5.09
CA GLU A 140 13.93 -22.80 4.39
C GLU A 140 12.68 -22.82 5.26
N ASP A 141 12.80 -22.96 6.59
CA ASP A 141 11.66 -22.88 7.50
C ASP A 141 11.97 -22.00 8.74
N PRO A 142 11.54 -20.73 8.74
CA PRO A 142 11.85 -19.77 9.79
C PRO A 142 10.92 -19.94 10.99
N GLN A 143 11.50 -19.94 12.19
CA GLN A 143 10.82 -20.29 13.43
C GLN A 143 10.58 -19.09 14.36
N SER A 144 11.03 -17.91 13.95
CA SER A 144 10.97 -16.71 14.78
C SER A 144 11.28 -15.44 13.98
N MET A 145 10.99 -14.29 14.59
CA MET A 145 11.57 -13.01 14.22
C MET A 145 13.11 -13.00 14.21
N GLY A 146 13.79 -13.97 14.81
CA GLY A 146 15.24 -14.16 14.70
C GLY A 146 15.65 -14.53 13.27
N ASP A 147 14.89 -15.42 12.62
CA ASP A 147 15.18 -16.12 11.37
C ASP A 147 14.81 -15.34 10.11
N VAL A 148 13.99 -14.31 10.27
CA VAL A 148 13.73 -13.29 9.24
C VAL A 148 15.03 -12.55 8.88
N ALA A 149 15.27 -12.25 7.61
CA ALA A 149 16.29 -11.30 7.17
C ALA A 149 15.76 -9.86 7.17
N ARG A 150 14.60 -9.64 6.54
CA ARG A 150 13.89 -8.35 6.44
C ARG A 150 12.39 -8.56 6.25
N SER A 151 11.59 -7.57 6.63
CA SER A 151 10.22 -7.38 6.16
C SER A 151 10.18 -6.27 5.11
N PHE A 152 9.12 -6.23 4.32
CA PHE A 152 8.75 -5.14 3.41
C PHE A 152 7.25 -5.20 3.15
N PHE A 153 6.70 -4.15 2.57
CA PHE A 153 5.30 -4.11 2.13
C PHE A 153 5.19 -3.59 0.70
N VAL A 154 4.17 -4.06 -0.02
CA VAL A 154 3.84 -3.62 -1.36
C VAL A 154 2.51 -2.88 -1.30
N LEU A 155 2.47 -1.67 -1.86
CA LEU A 155 1.24 -0.94 -2.13
C LEU A 155 0.87 -1.11 -3.60
N ARG A 156 -0.40 -1.45 -3.85
CA ARG A 156 -1.03 -1.52 -5.17
C ARG A 156 -2.16 -0.48 -5.20
N PRO A 157 -1.87 0.76 -5.63
CA PRO A 157 -2.88 1.82 -5.77
C PRO A 157 -4.02 1.39 -6.69
N THR A 158 -5.21 1.88 -6.39
CA THR A 158 -6.40 1.78 -7.25
C THR A 158 -7.00 3.18 -7.44
N VAL A 159 -7.81 3.36 -8.48
CA VAL A 159 -8.52 4.63 -8.70
C VAL A 159 -9.60 4.84 -7.64
N LEU A 160 -9.89 6.10 -7.32
CA LEU A 160 -10.85 6.44 -6.26
C LEU A 160 -12.28 5.95 -6.57
N GLY A 161 -12.66 5.84 -7.85
CA GLY A 161 -13.91 5.21 -8.27
C GLY A 161 -13.95 3.68 -8.23
N ALA A 162 -12.87 2.98 -7.87
CA ALA A 162 -12.82 1.51 -7.90
C ALA A 162 -13.68 0.86 -6.82
N LYS A 163 -14.38 -0.21 -7.22
CA LYS A 163 -15.13 -1.18 -6.40
C LYS A 163 -14.51 -2.55 -6.52
N PHE A 164 -14.52 -3.35 -5.46
CA PHE A 164 -14.15 -4.77 -5.51
C PHE A 164 -15.43 -5.61 -5.38
N ASP A 165 -15.95 -6.16 -6.49
CA ASP A 165 -17.25 -6.82 -6.51
C ASP A 165 -17.21 -8.33 -6.83
N GLU A 166 -18.26 -9.04 -6.41
CA GLU A 166 -18.42 -10.49 -6.61
C GLU A 166 -18.55 -10.83 -8.10
N GLY A 167 -17.42 -11.11 -8.74
CA GLY A 167 -17.35 -11.42 -10.18
C GLY A 167 -16.06 -10.93 -10.84
N GLN A 168 -15.37 -9.96 -10.25
CA GLN A 168 -13.99 -9.64 -10.62
C GLN A 168 -13.07 -10.84 -10.33
N GLY A 169 -12.13 -11.10 -11.25
CA GLY A 169 -11.09 -12.10 -11.05
C GLY A 169 -9.93 -11.58 -10.18
N PRO A 170 -8.75 -12.21 -10.27
CA PRO A 170 -7.52 -11.61 -9.76
C PRO A 170 -7.30 -10.21 -10.34
N VAL A 171 -6.80 -9.29 -9.52
CA VAL A 171 -6.55 -7.91 -9.94
C VAL A 171 -5.43 -7.89 -10.99
N ASP A 172 -5.53 -7.00 -11.98
CA ASP A 172 -4.69 -6.97 -13.20
C ASP A 172 -3.18 -7.04 -12.90
N GLU A 173 -2.49 -8.03 -13.48
CA GLU A 173 -1.05 -8.28 -13.27
C GLU A 173 -0.19 -7.06 -13.62
N ASP A 174 -0.59 -6.26 -14.62
CA ASP A 174 0.11 -5.05 -15.06
C ASP A 174 -0.08 -3.84 -14.12
N ALA A 175 -0.91 -3.96 -13.08
CA ALA A 175 -1.16 -2.89 -12.12
C ALA A 175 0.14 -2.36 -11.47
N SER A 176 0.36 -1.04 -11.54
CA SER A 176 1.55 -0.36 -11.05
C SER A 176 1.69 -0.42 -9.53
N CYS A 177 2.60 -1.25 -9.04
CA CYS A 177 2.87 -1.45 -7.62
C CYS A 177 4.13 -0.72 -7.14
N ARG A 178 4.19 -0.46 -5.82
CA ARG A 178 5.33 0.14 -5.12
C ARG A 178 5.80 -0.79 -4.00
N LEU A 179 7.10 -1.10 -3.92
CA LEU A 179 7.71 -1.92 -2.87
C LEU A 179 8.49 -1.03 -1.89
N LEU A 180 8.07 -1.02 -0.63
CA LEU A 180 8.58 -0.15 0.43
C LEU A 180 9.25 -0.97 1.54
N ILE A 181 10.43 -0.52 1.98
CA ILE A 181 11.26 -1.24 2.95
C ILE A 181 11.45 -0.38 4.21
N LEU A 182 11.24 -1.00 5.38
CA LEU A 182 11.70 -0.48 6.67
C LEU A 182 13.03 -1.15 7.08
N PRO A 183 13.99 -0.43 7.69
CA PRO A 183 15.22 -1.04 8.22
C PRO A 183 15.00 -1.99 9.42
N LYS A 184 13.87 -1.84 10.13
CA LYS A 184 13.43 -2.77 11.18
C LYS A 184 12.46 -3.80 10.62
N LYS A 185 12.45 -4.99 11.24
CA LYS A 185 11.49 -6.06 10.95
C LYS A 185 10.08 -5.72 11.44
N LYS A 186 9.96 -5.28 12.69
CA LYS A 186 8.68 -4.89 13.30
C LYS A 186 8.29 -3.49 12.83
N PHE A 187 7.02 -3.32 12.45
CA PHE A 187 6.42 -2.02 12.16
C PHE A 187 6.24 -1.18 13.43
N PRO A 188 6.27 0.16 13.35
CA PRO A 188 6.05 1.02 14.52
C PRO A 188 4.65 0.82 15.13
N THR A 189 4.55 0.45 16.41
CA THR A 189 3.24 0.25 17.08
C THR A 189 2.86 1.39 18.02
N SER A 190 3.74 2.38 18.26
CA SER A 190 3.45 3.53 19.11
C SER A 190 4.01 4.86 18.59
N PRO A 191 3.46 6.02 19.00
CA PRO A 191 3.97 7.35 18.64
C PRO A 191 5.41 7.68 19.11
N LYS A 192 6.05 6.77 19.85
CA LYS A 192 7.48 6.87 20.23
C LYS A 192 8.37 6.15 19.23
N GLU A 193 7.83 5.16 18.52
CA GLU A 193 8.50 4.44 17.45
C GLU A 193 8.31 5.16 16.13
N ARG A 194 9.42 5.32 15.43
CA ARG A 194 9.50 6.05 14.17
C ARG A 194 10.67 5.51 13.38
N ASP A 195 10.39 5.04 12.17
CA ASP A 195 11.36 4.36 11.33
C ASP A 195 11.41 5.01 9.95
N MET A 196 12.63 5.27 9.47
CA MET A 196 12.86 5.87 8.17
C MET A 196 12.89 4.76 7.13
N GLY A 197 11.81 4.62 6.37
CA GLY A 197 11.70 3.70 5.25
C GLY A 197 12.16 4.31 3.93
N PHE A 198 12.20 3.49 2.90
CA PHE A 198 12.40 3.94 1.53
C PHE A 198 11.68 3.07 0.51
N VAL A 199 11.42 3.64 -0.67
CA VAL A 199 10.90 2.94 -1.83
C VAL A 199 12.04 2.22 -2.54
N GLU A 200 12.02 0.89 -2.53
CA GLU A 200 12.96 0.06 -3.28
C GLU A 200 12.54 0.00 -4.76
N LYS A 201 11.24 -0.12 -5.04
CA LYS A 201 10.68 -0.08 -6.40
C LYS A 201 9.38 0.72 -6.46
N ALA A 202 9.17 1.40 -7.57
CA ALA A 202 7.94 2.09 -7.94
C ALA A 202 7.63 1.82 -9.41
N GLY A 203 6.36 1.90 -9.80
CA GLY A 203 5.95 1.73 -11.20
C GLY A 203 6.32 0.35 -11.77
N GLN A 204 6.15 -0.72 -10.99
CA GLN A 204 6.43 -2.09 -11.45
C GLN A 204 5.13 -2.90 -11.43
N SER A 205 4.86 -3.68 -12.49
CA SER A 205 3.78 -4.67 -12.47
C SER A 205 4.00 -5.70 -11.36
N MET A 206 2.95 -6.38 -10.91
CA MET A 206 3.08 -7.32 -9.79
C MET A 206 3.95 -8.53 -10.19
N GLN A 207 3.83 -8.99 -11.44
CA GLN A 207 4.70 -9.99 -12.05
C GLN A 207 6.18 -9.53 -12.07
N ALA A 208 6.46 -8.25 -12.38
CA ALA A 208 7.81 -7.72 -12.33
C ALA A 208 8.37 -7.67 -10.89
N LEU A 209 7.54 -7.43 -9.88
CA LEU A 209 7.94 -7.54 -8.46
C LEU A 209 8.19 -9.00 -8.05
N HIS A 210 7.35 -9.95 -8.47
CA HIS A 210 7.52 -11.39 -8.26
C HIS A 210 8.93 -11.83 -8.67
N ASP A 211 9.22 -11.84 -9.98
CA ASP A 211 10.45 -12.39 -10.57
C ASP A 211 11.72 -11.68 -10.07
N ASN A 212 11.61 -10.38 -9.81
CA ASN A 212 12.78 -9.56 -9.49
C ASN A 212 13.03 -9.42 -7.99
N PHE A 213 11.99 -9.44 -7.13
CA PHE A 213 12.08 -9.04 -5.73
C PHE A 213 11.41 -9.98 -4.71
N ILE A 214 10.48 -10.86 -5.10
CA ILE A 214 9.84 -11.81 -4.18
C ILE A 214 10.48 -13.19 -4.30
N THR A 215 10.66 -13.72 -5.51
CA THR A 215 11.24 -15.05 -5.76
C THR A 215 12.63 -15.26 -5.13
N GLY A 216 12.95 -16.52 -4.81
CA GLY A 216 14.28 -16.93 -4.33
C GLY A 216 15.37 -16.77 -5.40
N LYS A 217 16.61 -16.46 -4.99
CA LYS A 217 17.74 -16.26 -5.93
C LYS A 217 19.02 -16.93 -5.46
N THR A 218 19.50 -17.90 -6.24
CA THR A 218 20.80 -18.57 -6.05
C THR A 218 21.93 -17.74 -6.65
N TYR A 219 23.03 -17.56 -5.91
CA TYR A 219 24.17 -16.74 -6.32
C TYR A 219 25.50 -17.28 -5.78
N GLN A 220 26.54 -17.18 -6.61
CA GLN A 220 27.91 -17.55 -6.22
C GLN A 220 28.56 -16.47 -5.35
N THR A 221 29.24 -16.86 -4.28
CA THR A 221 30.04 -15.97 -3.43
C THR A 221 31.51 -16.37 -3.41
N SER A 222 32.39 -15.42 -3.70
CA SER A 222 33.84 -15.63 -3.89
C SER A 222 34.60 -16.20 -2.68
N THR A 223 33.96 -16.29 -1.52
CA THR A 223 34.55 -16.75 -0.25
C THR A 223 33.87 -17.97 0.36
N ARG A 224 32.66 -18.34 -0.08
CA ARG A 224 31.88 -19.47 0.50
C ARG A 224 31.08 -20.28 -0.54
N GLY A 225 31.34 -20.09 -1.82
CA GLY A 225 30.65 -20.81 -2.90
C GLY A 225 29.20 -20.35 -3.05
N GLU A 226 28.35 -21.26 -3.51
CA GLU A 226 26.94 -21.00 -3.78
C GLU A 226 26.14 -20.68 -2.51
N ARG A 227 25.17 -19.77 -2.65
CA ARG A 227 24.19 -19.42 -1.62
C ARG A 227 22.82 -19.28 -2.24
N HIS A 228 21.78 -19.69 -1.51
CA HIS A 228 20.41 -19.36 -1.85
C HIS A 228 19.93 -18.16 -1.04
N THR A 229 19.26 -17.21 -1.69
CA THR A 229 18.47 -16.20 -1.01
C THR A 229 17.03 -16.67 -1.03
N GLU A 230 16.52 -17.18 0.10
CA GLU A 230 15.16 -17.71 0.24
C GLU A 230 14.10 -16.75 -0.32
N GLU A 231 13.05 -17.30 -0.93
CA GLU A 231 11.87 -16.55 -1.37
C GLU A 231 11.21 -15.78 -0.22
N ALA A 232 10.70 -14.58 -0.53
CA ALA A 232 9.94 -13.79 0.43
C ALA A 232 8.50 -14.29 0.54
N ARG A 233 8.05 -14.59 1.76
CA ARG A 233 6.73 -15.13 2.04
C ARG A 233 5.75 -13.99 2.32
N PRO A 234 4.57 -13.95 1.68
CA PRO A 234 3.48 -13.11 2.15
C PRO A 234 3.03 -13.60 3.52
N TYR A 235 2.68 -12.68 4.41
CA TYR A 235 2.13 -13.00 5.75
C TYR A 235 0.92 -12.14 6.13
N ALA A 236 0.54 -11.14 5.32
CA ALA A 236 -0.78 -10.52 5.39
C ALA A 236 -1.14 -9.81 4.07
N GLU A 237 -2.44 -9.70 3.80
CA GLU A 237 -3.06 -8.79 2.83
C GLU A 237 -4.08 -7.90 3.57
N GLY A 238 -4.23 -6.67 3.11
CA GLY A 238 -5.34 -5.82 3.48
C GLY A 238 -5.67 -4.77 2.41
N VAL A 239 -6.65 -3.95 2.73
CA VAL A 239 -6.94 -2.70 2.03
C VAL A 239 -6.27 -1.53 2.74
N TYR A 240 -5.87 -0.49 2.00
CA TYR A 240 -5.27 0.72 2.56
C TYR A 240 -5.89 2.00 2.00
N ALA A 241 -5.73 3.08 2.77
CA ALA A 241 -5.91 4.45 2.30
C ALA A 241 -4.76 5.34 2.81
N ILE A 242 -4.25 6.23 1.95
CA ILE A 242 -3.42 7.36 2.38
C ILE A 242 -4.35 8.56 2.57
N THR A 243 -4.57 8.99 3.80
CA THR A 243 -5.43 10.12 4.12
C THR A 243 -4.65 11.35 4.58
N SER A 244 -5.12 12.53 4.18
CA SER A 244 -4.56 13.83 4.53
C SER A 244 -5.25 14.41 5.75
N THR A 245 -4.48 15.01 6.65
CA THR A 245 -4.97 15.89 7.72
C THR A 245 -4.13 17.16 7.74
N GLN A 246 -4.61 18.20 8.44
CA GLN A 246 -4.03 19.55 8.43
C GLN A 246 -2.51 19.64 8.75
N ARG A 247 -1.88 18.58 9.30
CA ARG A 247 -0.45 18.57 9.70
C ARG A 247 0.31 17.27 9.37
N ALA A 248 -0.37 16.28 8.79
CA ALA A 248 0.20 14.95 8.56
C ALA A 248 -0.59 14.20 7.50
N SER A 249 0.07 13.27 6.81
CA SER A 249 -0.61 12.21 6.07
C SER A 249 -0.56 10.93 6.89
N HIS A 250 -1.54 10.05 6.69
CA HIS A 250 -1.72 8.83 7.45
C HIS A 250 -1.89 7.67 6.48
N LEU A 251 -1.11 6.59 6.67
CA LEU A 251 -1.35 5.32 5.99
C LEU A 251 -2.20 4.46 6.93
N ALA A 252 -3.47 4.31 6.59
CA ALA A 252 -4.43 3.46 7.29
C ALA A 252 -4.59 2.12 6.57
N TYR A 253 -4.86 1.06 7.32
CA TYR A 253 -5.11 -0.27 6.78
C TYR A 253 -6.14 -1.06 7.58
N ILE A 254 -6.83 -1.98 6.90
CA ILE A 254 -7.58 -3.09 7.49
C ILE A 254 -7.10 -4.36 6.81
N LEU A 255 -6.71 -5.38 7.57
CA LEU A 255 -6.30 -6.67 7.03
C LEU A 255 -7.52 -7.54 6.74
N THR A 256 -7.50 -8.17 5.57
CA THR A 256 -8.49 -9.16 5.13
C THR A 256 -7.93 -10.57 5.21
N ILE A 257 -6.61 -10.74 5.12
CA ILE A 257 -5.94 -12.05 5.16
C ILE A 257 -4.68 -11.96 6.04
N PRO A 258 -4.45 -12.90 6.97
CA PRO A 258 -5.36 -13.95 7.40
C PRO A 258 -6.59 -13.37 8.12
N ALA A 259 -7.76 -14.00 7.96
CA ALA A 259 -9.02 -13.55 8.56
C ALA A 259 -8.99 -13.53 10.11
N GLU A 260 -8.14 -14.36 10.72
CA GLU A 260 -7.75 -14.26 12.12
C GLU A 260 -6.23 -14.04 12.21
N ILE A 261 -5.81 -13.00 12.93
CA ILE A 261 -4.40 -12.71 13.22
C ILE A 261 -3.82 -13.75 14.19
N GLY A 262 -2.56 -14.13 13.97
CA GLY A 262 -1.77 -14.92 14.91
C GLY A 262 -0.39 -14.33 15.20
N ASP A 263 0.41 -15.13 15.91
CA ASP A 263 1.74 -14.82 16.41
C ASP A 263 2.63 -14.09 15.39
N ILE A 264 2.64 -14.51 14.11
CA ILE A 264 3.47 -13.90 13.06
C ILE A 264 3.09 -12.44 12.84
N GLN A 265 1.80 -12.13 12.66
CA GLN A 265 1.34 -10.77 12.41
C GLN A 265 1.58 -9.88 13.64
N GLU A 266 1.36 -10.41 14.86
CA GLU A 266 1.64 -9.69 16.10
C GLU A 266 3.15 -9.44 16.31
N ASP A 267 4.02 -10.41 16.01
CA ASP A 267 5.48 -10.28 16.07
C ASP A 267 5.96 -9.17 15.13
N PHE A 268 5.42 -9.12 13.92
CA PHE A 268 5.66 -8.04 12.96
C PHE A 268 5.03 -6.70 13.36
N GLY A 269 4.15 -6.65 14.35
CA GLY A 269 3.54 -5.42 14.86
C GLY A 269 2.34 -4.93 14.03
N LEU A 270 1.66 -5.86 13.37
CA LEU A 270 0.36 -5.60 12.76
C LEU A 270 -0.78 -5.88 13.77
N GLN A 271 -1.95 -5.34 13.46
CA GLN A 271 -3.23 -5.54 14.14
C GLN A 271 -4.31 -5.68 13.07
N PRO A 272 -5.56 -6.12 13.38
CA PRO A 272 -6.59 -6.33 12.35
C PRO A 272 -6.89 -5.06 11.55
N ARG A 273 -6.67 -3.90 12.18
CA ARG A 273 -6.62 -2.58 11.55
C ARG A 273 -5.64 -1.68 12.30
N GLY A 274 -5.15 -0.64 11.63
CA GLY A 274 -4.22 0.31 12.23
C GLY A 274 -3.99 1.54 11.36
N SER A 275 -3.22 2.50 11.88
CA SER A 275 -2.71 3.59 11.06
C SER A 275 -1.35 4.12 11.54
N TRP A 276 -0.57 4.61 10.57
CA TRP A 276 0.73 5.23 10.77
C TRP A 276 0.74 6.65 10.24
N ILE A 277 1.31 7.59 10.99
CA ILE A 277 1.65 8.91 10.44
C ILE A 277 2.85 8.74 9.49
N VAL A 278 2.71 9.28 8.28
CA VAL A 278 3.68 9.16 7.19
C VAL A 278 4.09 10.51 6.63
N GLN A 279 5.41 10.72 6.51
CA GLN A 279 6.02 11.98 6.06
C GLN A 279 7.13 11.71 5.04
N SER A 280 7.17 12.46 3.93
CA SER A 280 8.27 12.36 2.96
C SER A 280 9.45 13.22 3.36
N LYS A 281 10.65 12.69 3.11
CA LYS A 281 11.93 13.36 3.32
C LYS A 281 12.34 14.13 2.06
N SER A 282 12.67 15.41 2.23
CA SER A 282 13.26 16.19 1.14
C SER A 282 14.70 15.74 0.85
N PRO A 283 15.06 15.39 -0.40
CA PRO A 283 16.41 14.93 -0.77
C PRO A 283 17.48 16.03 -0.67
N LYS A 284 17.04 17.29 -0.55
CA LYS A 284 17.88 18.48 -0.26
C LYS A 284 18.61 18.35 1.09
N PHE A 285 18.12 17.52 2.01
CA PHE A 285 18.69 17.32 3.34
C PHE A 285 19.24 15.91 3.51
N ALA A 286 20.57 15.80 3.63
CA ALA A 286 21.27 14.55 3.90
C ALA A 286 20.73 13.83 5.17
N GLY A 287 20.75 12.50 5.13
CA GLY A 287 20.45 11.68 6.30
C GLY A 287 21.61 11.61 7.30
N PRO A 288 21.43 10.89 8.43
CA PRO A 288 22.55 10.38 9.21
C PRO A 288 23.46 9.52 8.31
N PRO A 289 24.80 9.55 8.48
CA PRO A 289 25.71 8.75 7.64
C PRO A 289 25.50 7.23 7.78
N VAL A 290 24.97 6.77 8.92
CA VAL A 290 24.63 5.36 9.16
C VAL A 290 23.28 5.06 8.51
N GLY A 291 23.26 4.14 7.55
CA GLY A 291 22.04 3.77 6.81
C GLY A 291 21.64 4.74 5.71
N GLN A 292 22.54 5.62 5.26
CA GLN A 292 22.31 6.46 4.09
C GLN A 292 22.26 5.60 2.82
N LEU A 293 21.24 5.82 1.97
CA LEU A 293 21.11 5.16 0.67
C LEU A 293 22.22 5.59 -0.30
N PRO A 294 22.62 4.72 -1.26
CA PRO A 294 23.67 5.04 -2.24
C PRO A 294 23.24 6.10 -3.27
N LYS A 295 21.93 6.33 -3.45
CA LYS A 295 21.34 7.30 -4.35
C LYS A 295 20.17 8.03 -3.67
N ASN A 296 19.92 9.27 -4.05
CA ASN A 296 18.68 9.98 -3.75
C ASN A 296 17.58 9.63 -4.79
N PRO A 297 16.29 9.91 -4.51
CA PRO A 297 15.24 9.80 -5.51
C PRO A 297 15.46 10.80 -6.66
N GLU A 298 15.09 10.40 -7.87
CA GLU A 298 15.16 11.21 -9.10
C GLU A 298 13.86 12.00 -9.31
N TYR A 299 13.49 12.82 -8.32
CA TYR A 299 12.32 13.69 -8.40
C TYR A 299 12.50 14.77 -9.50
N PRO A 300 11.48 15.02 -10.34
CA PRO A 300 11.44 16.20 -11.20
C PRO A 300 11.26 17.48 -10.37
N GLN A 301 11.55 18.64 -10.96
CA GLN A 301 11.47 19.92 -10.26
C GLN A 301 10.08 20.18 -9.64
N SER A 302 9.01 19.83 -10.35
CA SER A 302 7.61 19.94 -9.86
C SER A 302 7.30 19.11 -8.61
N VAL A 303 8.08 18.07 -8.32
CA VAL A 303 8.01 17.29 -7.08
C VAL A 303 8.95 17.87 -6.02
N LEU A 304 10.14 18.34 -6.42
CA LEU A 304 11.09 19.00 -5.51
C LEU A 304 10.51 20.29 -4.91
N ASP A 305 9.80 21.10 -5.71
CA ASP A 305 9.20 22.36 -5.27
C ASP A 305 8.17 22.16 -4.16
N LYS A 306 7.46 21.02 -4.14
CA LYS A 306 6.48 20.65 -3.10
C LYS A 306 7.11 20.34 -1.73
N PHE A 307 8.43 20.26 -1.64
CA PHE A 307 9.14 20.18 -0.36
C PHE A 307 9.54 21.56 0.20
N GLU A 308 9.46 22.63 -0.60
CA GLU A 308 9.92 23.98 -0.23
C GLU A 308 11.36 23.96 0.36
N ASP A 309 11.56 24.60 1.51
CA ASP A 309 12.77 24.50 2.36
C ASP A 309 12.57 23.54 3.55
N LEU A 310 11.52 22.70 3.54
CA LEU A 310 11.21 21.77 4.62
C LEU A 310 11.97 20.44 4.46
N ARG A 311 12.51 19.94 5.57
CA ARG A 311 13.15 18.61 5.61
C ARG A 311 12.14 17.46 5.52
N TRP A 312 10.95 17.69 6.08
CA TRP A 312 9.87 16.73 6.18
C TRP A 312 8.55 17.42 5.80
N VAL A 313 7.76 16.79 4.96
CA VAL A 313 6.40 17.21 4.58
C VAL A 313 5.43 16.04 4.76
N PRO A 314 4.11 16.28 4.91
CA PRO A 314 3.10 15.23 4.81
C PRO A 314 3.30 14.41 3.52
N LEU A 315 3.18 13.08 3.60
CA LEU A 315 3.32 12.21 2.43
C LEU A 315 2.23 12.51 1.38
N GLN A 316 2.61 12.86 0.16
CA GLN A 316 1.76 12.78 -1.02
C GLN A 316 2.07 11.45 -1.75
N PRO A 317 1.07 10.78 -2.36
CA PRO A 317 1.30 9.51 -3.06
C PRO A 317 2.37 9.59 -4.15
N GLU A 318 2.40 10.70 -4.90
CA GLU A 318 3.38 10.99 -5.95
C GLU A 318 4.85 10.91 -5.46
N PHE A 319 5.10 11.15 -4.17
CA PHE A 319 6.46 11.06 -3.62
C PHE A 319 6.96 9.62 -3.54
N LEU A 320 6.06 8.62 -3.58
CA LEU A 320 6.40 7.21 -3.60
C LEU A 320 6.70 6.66 -5.00
N ASP A 321 6.40 7.41 -6.07
CA ASP A 321 6.56 6.94 -7.45
C ASP A 321 8.03 6.91 -7.95
N TYR A 322 9.00 7.13 -7.05
CA TYR A 322 10.41 7.26 -7.36
C TYR A 322 11.28 6.34 -6.48
N PRO A 323 12.08 5.42 -7.06
CA PRO A 323 13.01 4.59 -6.30
C PRO A 323 14.00 5.44 -5.48
N ASN A 324 14.35 4.95 -4.29
CA ASN A 324 15.12 5.64 -3.24
C ASN A 324 14.39 6.80 -2.53
N ALA A 325 13.11 7.07 -2.84
CA ALA A 325 12.30 8.01 -2.08
C ALA A 325 12.24 7.59 -0.61
N GLN A 326 12.61 8.50 0.30
CA GLN A 326 12.71 8.23 1.74
C GLN A 326 11.50 8.83 2.47
N PHE A 327 10.93 8.06 3.38
CA PHE A 327 9.80 8.47 4.20
C PHE A 327 10.05 8.13 5.67
N LEU A 328 9.34 8.80 6.57
CA LEU A 328 9.28 8.48 7.99
C LEU A 328 7.90 7.90 8.29
N MET A 329 7.88 6.75 8.94
CA MET A 329 6.67 6.02 9.36
C MET A 329 6.65 6.00 10.88
N ILE A 330 5.55 6.46 11.49
CA ILE A 330 5.39 6.64 12.94
C ILE A 330 4.10 5.95 13.38
N GLY A 331 4.14 5.17 14.47
CA GLY A 331 2.93 4.51 14.99
C GLY A 331 1.90 5.53 15.45
N GLU A 332 0.63 5.40 15.04
CA GLU A 332 -0.46 6.22 15.57
C GLU A 332 -1.54 5.37 16.25
N ALA A 333 -2.28 4.55 15.49
CA ALA A 333 -3.38 3.74 15.98
C ALA A 333 -3.12 2.23 15.83
N GLN A 334 -3.72 1.45 16.74
CA GLN A 334 -3.54 0.00 16.87
C GLN A 334 -4.90 -0.62 17.18
N ASN A 335 -5.36 -1.55 16.34
CA ASN A 335 -6.72 -2.10 16.35
C ASN A 335 -7.84 -1.03 16.26
N ASP A 336 -7.47 0.13 15.70
CA ASP A 336 -8.31 1.30 15.41
C ASP A 336 -7.66 2.06 14.24
N LEU A 337 -8.42 2.87 13.52
CA LEU A 337 -7.93 3.68 12.40
C LEU A 337 -7.47 5.09 12.84
N GLY A 338 -7.83 5.55 14.04
CA GLY A 338 -7.39 6.83 14.60
C GLY A 338 -7.86 8.04 13.79
N LYS A 339 -6.99 9.04 13.62
CA LYS A 339 -7.34 10.25 12.85
C LYS A 339 -7.57 9.97 11.37
N ALA A 340 -6.97 8.90 10.86
CA ALA A 340 -7.05 8.54 9.45
C ALA A 340 -8.47 8.13 9.01
N ALA A 341 -9.36 7.83 9.96
CA ALA A 341 -10.76 7.47 9.72
C ALA A 341 -11.69 8.65 9.36
N PHE A 342 -11.24 9.90 9.52
CA PHE A 342 -12.13 11.08 9.55
C PHE A 342 -11.74 12.15 8.54
N ALA A 343 -12.75 12.84 8.00
CA ALA A 343 -12.58 13.99 7.10
C ALA A 343 -12.14 15.25 7.87
N MET A 344 -10.83 15.43 8.01
CA MET A 344 -10.20 16.48 8.83
C MET A 344 -10.27 17.88 8.19
N GLY A 345 -11.47 18.46 8.25
CA GLY A 345 -11.83 19.78 7.71
C GLY A 345 -13.35 19.99 7.59
N GLY A 346 -14.14 18.91 7.74
CA GLY A 346 -15.54 18.86 7.35
C GLY A 346 -15.67 18.27 5.95
N LYS A 347 -16.59 17.32 5.79
CA LYS A 347 -16.90 16.67 4.51
C LYS A 347 -18.14 17.25 3.83
N GLN A 348 -18.28 17.04 2.54
CA GLN A 348 -19.50 17.32 1.80
C GLN A 348 -20.62 16.38 2.26
N PRO A 349 -21.92 16.78 2.16
CA PRO A 349 -23.03 15.95 2.62
C PRO A 349 -23.20 14.59 1.92
N HIS A 350 -22.48 14.36 0.81
CA HIS A 350 -22.49 13.13 0.02
C HIS A 350 -21.21 12.28 0.16
N GLU A 351 -20.16 12.79 0.81
CA GLU A 351 -18.93 12.03 1.07
C GLU A 351 -19.17 11.03 2.23
N GLU A 352 -18.65 9.81 2.12
CA GLU A 352 -18.47 8.85 3.22
C GLU A 352 -17.28 9.31 4.09
N GLU A 353 -17.21 8.95 5.38
CA GLU A 353 -15.95 9.18 6.15
C GLU A 353 -14.85 8.23 5.63
N PRO A 354 -13.56 8.59 5.65
CA PRO A 354 -12.49 7.71 5.18
C PRO A 354 -12.44 6.33 5.86
N GLY A 355 -12.85 6.24 7.12
CA GLY A 355 -12.98 4.96 7.83
C GLY A 355 -14.14 4.11 7.32
N GLN A 356 -15.25 4.74 6.90
CA GLN A 356 -16.38 4.04 6.27
C GLN A 356 -15.99 3.52 4.88
N GLU A 357 -15.23 4.32 4.13
CA GLU A 357 -14.69 3.88 2.84
C GLU A 357 -13.76 2.68 2.99
N LEU A 358 -12.87 2.71 4.00
CA LEU A 358 -11.91 1.63 4.22
C LEU A 358 -12.57 0.36 4.79
N GLU A 359 -13.58 0.48 5.67
CA GLU A 359 -14.40 -0.67 6.12
C GLU A 359 -15.15 -1.29 4.93
N LYS A 360 -15.78 -0.46 4.09
CA LYS A 360 -16.51 -0.91 2.89
C LYS A 360 -15.58 -1.54 1.84
N MET A 361 -14.36 -1.02 1.66
CA MET A 361 -13.30 -1.68 0.87
C MET A 361 -12.89 -3.03 1.45
N SER A 362 -12.90 -3.18 2.78
CA SER A 362 -12.59 -4.45 3.45
C SER A 362 -13.70 -5.47 3.21
N ASP A 363 -14.97 -5.07 3.37
CA ASP A 363 -16.13 -5.91 3.06
C ASP A 363 -16.12 -6.33 1.57
N GLU A 364 -15.97 -5.36 0.66
CA GLU A 364 -15.82 -5.57 -0.79
C GLU A 364 -14.70 -6.58 -1.11
N ASN A 365 -13.54 -6.47 -0.45
CA ASN A 365 -12.44 -7.43 -0.65
C ASN A 365 -12.68 -8.79 0.00
N GLU A 366 -13.32 -8.89 1.18
CA GLU A 366 -13.67 -10.18 1.82
C GLU A 366 -14.62 -10.99 0.91
N HIS A 367 -15.62 -10.34 0.33
CA HIS A 367 -16.53 -10.95 -0.65
C HIS A 367 -15.80 -11.45 -1.92
N ARG A 368 -14.89 -10.64 -2.48
CA ARG A 368 -14.02 -11.04 -3.61
C ARG A 368 -13.11 -12.22 -3.25
N VAL A 369 -12.56 -12.21 -2.04
CA VAL A 369 -11.65 -13.24 -1.52
C VAL A 369 -12.36 -14.58 -1.32
N ASP A 370 -13.58 -14.58 -0.77
CA ASP A 370 -14.40 -15.79 -0.61
C ASP A 370 -14.75 -16.42 -1.99
N ALA A 371 -15.04 -15.59 -3.00
CA ALA A 371 -15.27 -16.05 -4.37
C ALA A 371 -14.02 -16.70 -5.02
N LEU A 372 -12.82 -16.28 -4.62
CA LEU A 372 -11.52 -16.71 -5.14
C LEU A 372 -10.80 -17.77 -4.25
N LYS A 373 -11.55 -18.50 -3.41
CA LYS A 373 -11.08 -19.59 -2.53
C LYS A 373 -10.31 -19.15 -1.26
N GLY A 374 -10.55 -17.95 -0.75
CA GLY A 374 -10.05 -17.54 0.58
C GLY A 374 -8.54 -17.34 0.58
N ASP A 375 -7.77 -18.18 1.29
CA ASP A 375 -6.33 -17.95 1.50
C ASP A 375 -5.44 -18.16 0.26
N GLU A 376 -5.99 -18.72 -0.83
CA GLU A 376 -5.28 -18.83 -2.12
C GLU A 376 -5.21 -17.48 -2.88
N THR A 377 -6.04 -16.50 -2.51
CA THR A 377 -6.20 -15.21 -3.20
C THR A 377 -4.96 -14.34 -3.22
N VAL A 378 -4.26 -14.20 -2.09
CA VAL A 378 -2.99 -13.47 -2.02
C VAL A 378 -2.01 -13.99 -3.06
N PHE A 379 -2.04 -15.30 -3.34
CA PHE A 379 -1.21 -15.90 -4.37
C PHE A 379 -1.75 -15.57 -5.78
N GLU A 380 -3.05 -15.75 -6.03
CA GLU A 380 -3.65 -15.46 -7.34
C GLU A 380 -3.53 -13.97 -7.76
N ASP A 381 -3.74 -13.02 -6.84
CA ASP A 381 -3.54 -11.56 -7.06
C ASP A 381 -2.08 -11.17 -7.30
N LEU A 382 -1.14 -11.95 -6.78
CA LEU A 382 0.31 -11.75 -6.93
C LEU A 382 0.88 -12.49 -8.16
N GLY A 383 0.05 -13.15 -8.97
CA GLY A 383 0.48 -13.95 -10.13
C GLY A 383 1.00 -15.35 -9.79
N TYR A 384 0.96 -15.76 -8.52
CA TYR A 384 1.33 -17.11 -8.08
C TYR A 384 0.20 -18.09 -8.36
N HIS A 385 0.47 -19.17 -9.08
CA HIS A 385 -0.40 -20.34 -9.06
C HIS A 385 -0.40 -20.99 -7.67
N ALA A 386 -1.50 -20.90 -6.92
CA ALA A 386 -1.66 -21.33 -5.53
C ALA A 386 -1.34 -22.82 -5.21
N LYS A 387 -1.02 -23.63 -6.21
CA LYS A 387 -0.72 -25.08 -6.13
C LYS A 387 0.54 -25.45 -5.32
N ILE A 388 1.25 -24.47 -4.74
CA ILE A 388 2.54 -24.66 -4.05
C ILE A 388 2.49 -24.24 -2.56
N TYR A 389 1.55 -23.37 -2.15
CA TYR A 389 1.50 -22.84 -0.78
C TYR A 389 0.11 -22.97 -0.13
N PRO A 390 -0.04 -23.77 0.94
CA PRO A 390 -1.26 -23.76 1.75
C PRO A 390 -1.22 -22.59 2.75
N LYS A 391 -2.23 -21.71 2.70
CA LYS A 391 -2.58 -20.66 3.68
C LYS A 391 -1.48 -19.66 4.10
N VAL A 392 -1.83 -18.38 4.11
CA VAL A 392 -0.98 -17.31 4.68
C VAL A 392 -0.69 -17.62 6.16
N PRO A 393 0.59 -17.71 6.59
CA PRO A 393 0.94 -18.31 7.88
C PRO A 393 0.64 -17.37 9.05
N THR A 394 -0.12 -17.86 10.03
CA THR A 394 -0.45 -17.16 11.29
C THR A 394 0.52 -17.46 12.43
N THR A 395 1.12 -18.67 12.46
CA THR A 395 2.03 -19.15 13.51
C THR A 395 3.37 -19.59 12.94
N TRP A 396 4.45 -19.46 13.70
CA TRP A 396 5.75 -20.03 13.34
C TRP A 396 5.70 -21.58 13.37
N ASN A 397 6.41 -22.26 12.45
CA ASN A 397 6.29 -23.71 12.18
C ASN A 397 7.02 -24.62 13.19
N SER A 398 6.68 -24.50 14.48
CA SER A 398 7.42 -25.06 15.64
C SER A 398 7.66 -26.58 15.65
#